data_AF-A0A454W8H7-F1
#
_entry.id   AF-A0A454W8H7-F1
#
_cell.length_a   1.000
_cell.length_b   1.000
_cell.length_c   1.000
_cell.angle_alpha   90.00
_cell.angle_beta   90.00
_cell.angle_gamma   90.00
#
_symmetry.space_group_name_H-M   'P 1'
#
loop_
_entity.id
_entity.type
_entity.pdbx_description
1 polymer ?
#
loop_
_entity_poly.entity_id
_entity_poly.type
_entity_poly.pdbx_seq_one_letter_code
_entity_poly.pdbx_strand_id
1 'polypeptide(L)' 'MAPIGGTAVQDHVALAEIELCGELIIAASAARERLSLESIDEVLRVAEERRVAGERRGAGAGR' A
#
# COMPACT_ATOMS: atom_id res chain seq x y z
N MET A 1 -5.36 -3.14 32.41
CA MET A 1 -5.11 -3.66 31.06
C MET A 1 -6.21 -3.12 30.15
N ALA A 2 -5.89 -2.25 29.20
CA ALA A 2 -6.84 -1.70 28.23
C ALA A 2 -7.27 -2.78 27.22
N PRO A 3 -8.44 -2.66 26.57
CA PRO A 3 -8.96 -3.74 25.74
C PRO A 3 -8.10 -3.95 24.49
N ILE A 4 -7.44 -5.11 24.40
CA ILE A 4 -6.68 -5.62 23.24
C ILE A 4 -7.57 -6.08 22.07
N GLY A 5 -8.86 -5.70 22.06
CA GLY A 5 -9.81 -6.11 21.03
C GLY A 5 -9.57 -5.46 19.66
N GLY A 6 -8.83 -4.34 19.61
CA GLY A 6 -8.49 -3.66 18.35
C GLY A 6 -7.15 -4.06 17.74
N THR A 7 -6.22 -4.62 18.54
CA THR A 7 -4.84 -4.87 18.10
C THR A 7 -4.69 -6.18 17.33
N ALA A 8 -5.42 -7.24 17.68
CA ALA A 8 -5.35 -8.51 16.95
C ALA A 8 -5.83 -8.39 15.49
N VAL A 9 -6.74 -7.44 15.23
CA VAL A 9 -7.20 -7.15 13.86
C VAL A 9 -6.18 -6.31 13.09
N GLN A 10 -5.59 -5.32 13.77
CA GLN A 10 -4.57 -4.46 13.18
C GLN A 10 -3.23 -5.20 12.96
N ASP A 11 -2.89 -6.17 13.81
CA ASP A 11 -1.67 -6.99 13.72
C ASP A 11 -1.68 -7.84 12.45
N HIS A 12 -2.82 -8.45 12.08
CA HIS A 12 -2.86 -9.24 10.85
C HIS A 12 -2.83 -8.38 9.59
N VAL A 13 -3.41 -7.18 9.63
CA VAL A 13 -3.32 -6.23 8.51
C VAL A 13 -1.88 -5.74 8.37
N ALA A 14 -1.22 -5.37 9.47
CA ALA A 14 0.18 -4.96 9.48
C ALA A 14 1.11 -6.09 9.01
N LEU A 15 0.87 -7.32 9.45
CA LEU A 15 1.62 -8.50 9.00
C LEU A 15 1.42 -8.77 7.51
N ALA A 16 0.19 -8.69 7.01
CA ALA A 16 -0.11 -8.85 5.58
C ALA A 16 0.54 -7.74 4.73
N GLU A 17 0.59 -6.52 5.25
CA GLU A 17 1.26 -5.39 4.59
C GLU A 17 2.79 -5.56 4.57
N ILE A 18 3.39 -6.05 5.65
CA ILE A 18 4.82 -6.35 5.73
C ILE A 18 5.19 -7.47 4.74
N GLU A 19 4.39 -8.54 4.68
CA GLU A 19 4.60 -9.66 3.75
C GLU A 19 4.49 -9.19 2.29
N LEU A 20 3.47 -8.39 1.97
CA LEU A 20 3.30 -7.78 0.65
C LEU A 20 4.47 -6.84 0.28
N CYS A 21 4.92 -6.00 1.20
CA CYS A 21 6.08 -5.13 0.98
C CYS A 21 7.35 -5.94 0.70
N GLY A 22 7.56 -7.05 1.42
CA GLY A 22 8.68 -7.96 1.18
C GLY A 22 8.69 -8.53 -0.23
N GLU A 23 7.55 -9.08 -0.68
CA GLU A 23 7.39 -9.63 -2.03
C GLU A 23 7.61 -8.58 -3.12
N LEU A 24 7.10 -7.36 -2.94
CA LEU A 24 7.28 -6.26 -3.90
C LEU A 24 8.74 -5.80 -4.02
N ILE A 25 9.50 -5.76 -2.92
CA ILE A 25 10.93 -5.44 -2.94
C ILE A 25 11.72 -6.51 -3.69
N ILE A 26 11.39 -7.79 -3.49
CA ILE A 26 12.04 -8.91 -4.19
C ILE A 26 11.72 -8.84 -5.68
N ALA A 27 10.45 -8.65 -6.06
CA ALA A 27 10.03 -8.53 -7.44
C ALA A 27 10.70 -7.32 -8.14
N ALA A 28 10.75 -6.16 -7.48
CA ALA A 28 11.42 -4.97 -7.98
C ALA A 28 12.94 -5.16 -8.11
N SER A 29 13.57 -5.87 -7.17
CA SER A 29 15.01 -6.15 -7.22
C SER A 29 15.37 -7.22 -8.26
N ALA A 30 14.45 -8.16 -8.52
CA ALA A 30 14.56 -9.18 -9.56
C ALA A 30 14.32 -8.61 -10.97
N ALA A 31 13.51 -7.56 -11.08
CA ALA A 31 13.44 -6.68 -12.25
C ALA A 31 14.75 -5.88 -12.36
N ARG A 32 15.85 -6.56 -12.74
CA ARG A 32 17.22 -6.01 -12.82
C ARG A 32 17.39 -4.90 -13.87
N GLU A 33 16.32 -4.54 -14.55
CA GLU A 33 16.23 -3.44 -15.50
C GLU A 33 15.62 -2.23 -14.80
N ARG A 34 16.39 -1.14 -14.73
CA ARG A 34 15.87 0.14 -14.23
C ARG A 34 14.64 0.50 -15.05
N LEU A 35 13.54 0.80 -14.35
CA LEU A 35 12.37 1.38 -14.98
C LEU A 35 12.79 2.62 -15.80
N SER A 36 12.23 2.73 -17.00
CA SER A 36 12.36 3.95 -17.79
C SER A 36 11.72 5.12 -17.05
N LEU A 37 12.16 6.35 -17.33
CA LEU A 37 11.54 7.55 -16.74
C LEU A 37 10.03 7.62 -17.02
N GLU A 38 9.61 7.23 -18.22
CA GLU A 38 8.20 7.17 -18.62
C GLU A 38 7.40 6.19 -17.76
N SER A 39 7.95 5.00 -17.50
CA SER A 39 7.31 3.99 -16.64
C SER A 39 7.27 4.42 -15.17
N ILE A 40 8.30 5.17 -14.70
CA ILE A 40 8.30 5.75 -13.36
C ILE A 40 7.20 6.80 -13.22
N ASP A 41 7.08 7.71 -14.20
CA ASP A 41 6.06 8.76 -14.21
C ASP A 41 4.65 8.17 -14.24
N GLU A 42 4.42 7.10 -15.00
CA GLU A 42 3.16 6.38 -15.03
C GLU A 42 2.80 5.79 -13.66
N VAL A 43 3.74 5.09 -13.01
CA VAL A 43 3.52 4.48 -11.68
C VAL A 43 3.22 5.56 -10.63
N LEU A 44 3.96 6.67 -10.65
CA LEU A 44 3.71 7.80 -9.75
C LEU A 44 2.32 8.39 -9.93
N ARG A 45 1.85 8.52 -11.19
CA ARG A 45 0.49 8.98 -11.48
C ARG A 45 -0.57 8.00 -10.96
N VAL A 46 -0.39 6.70 -11.20
CA VAL A 46 -1.34 5.66 -10.72
C VAL A 46 -1.39 5.62 -9.18
N ALA A 47 -0.25 5.79 -8.51
CA ALA A 47 -0.20 5.84 -7.05
C ALA A 47 -1.00 7.03 -6.49
N GLU A 48 -0.86 8.20 -7.11
CA GLU A 48 -1.60 9.41 -6.73
C GLU A 48 -3.11 9.25 -6.98
N GLU A 49 -3.52 8.69 -8.11
CA GLU A 49 -4.92 8.39 -8.41
C GLU A 49 -5.54 7.44 -7.38
N ARG A 50 -4.80 6.41 -6.96
CA ARG A 50 -5.23 5.47 -5.92
C ARG A 50 -5.34 6.12 -4.56
N ARG A 51 -4.39 6.99 -4.19
CA ARG A 51 -4.44 7.77 -2.94
C ARG A 51 -5.71 8.63 -2.89
N VAL A 52 -5.97 9.40 -3.95
CA VAL A 52 -7.16 10.24 -4.08
C VAL A 52 -8.45 9.41 -4.07
N ALA A 53 -8.46 8.24 -4.72
CA ALA A 53 -9.59 7.33 -4.68
C ALA A 53 -9.83 6.76 -3.26
N GLY A 54 -8.76 6.46 -2.51
CA GLY A 54 -8.83 6.06 -1.10
C GLY A 54 -9.38 7.15 -0.20
N GLU A 55 -8.95 8.39 -0.40
CA GLU A 55 -9.44 9.57 0.34
C GLU A 55 -10.92 9.83 0.09
N ARG A 56 -11.38 9.70 -1.16
CA ARG A 56 -12.81 9.82 -1.50
C ARG A 56 -13.65 8.72 -0.87
N ARG A 57 -13.11 7.50 -0.76
CA ARG A 57 -13.78 6.37 -0.09
C ARG A 57 -13.83 6.57 1.42
N GLY A 58 -12.78 7.11 2.03
CA GLY A 58 -12.74 7.48 3.45
C GLY A 58 -13.66 8.64 3.80
N ALA A 59 -13.76 9.65 2.93
CA ALA A 59 -14.64 10.81 3.11
C ALA A 59 -16.14 10.48 3.02
N GLY A 60 -16.50 9.34 2.41
CA GLY A 60 -17.88 8.85 2.30
C GLY A 60 -18.35 8.00 3.48
N ALA A 61 -17.45 7.52 4.33
CA ALA A 61 -17.76 6.60 5.44
C ALA A 61 -18.16 7.31 6.76
N GLY A 62 -18.27 8.63 6.74
CA GLY A 62 -18.56 9.46 7.93
C GLY A 62 -19.92 10.16 7.93
N ARG A 63 -20.93 9.66 7.21
CA ARG A 63 -22.29 10.22 7.22
C ARG A 63 -23.31 9.22 7.72
#